data_AF-A0A1B6VMC7-F1
#
_entry.id   AF-A0A1B6VMC7-F1
#
_cell.length_a   1.000
_cell.length_b   1.000
_cell.length_c   1.000
_cell.angle_alpha   90.00
_cell.angle_beta   90.00
_cell.angle_gamma   90.00
#
_symmetry.space_group_name_H-M   'P 1'
#
loop_
_entity.id
_entity.type
_entity.pdbx_description
1 polymer ?
#
loop_
_entity_poly.entity_id
_entity_poly.type
_entity_poly.pdbx_seq_one_letter_code
_entity_poly.pdbx_strand_id
1 'polypeptide(L)'
;MIRFVVSPDNRVVPDLAAKLPGRGMWLSASRDVLDSPRTRQAFARAAKAQVSVPDCLADLVEAALGQRMLDAVSLARRAGQVVCGFQKCREWLISGRAGVVIRSEGASLDEFSRLVSGRRSLPVVTVPDRVLASAFGRDRAVYAVMAPGALAQRLIAEHERFSGVAGRSLPDPKGVSKEQAEL
;
A
#
# COMPACT_ATOMS: atom_id res chain seq x y z
N MET A 1 -11.53 1.86 -0.04
CA MET A 1 -12.40 1.39 1.06
C MET A 1 -11.79 0.16 1.73
N ILE A 2 -12.13 -0.10 2.99
CA ILE A 2 -11.74 -1.27 3.77
C ILE A 2 -12.99 -1.95 4.29
N ARG A 3 -13.08 -3.27 4.12
CA ARG A 3 -14.14 -4.11 4.70
C ARG A 3 -13.77 -4.49 6.12
N PHE A 4 -14.78 -4.50 6.98
CA PHE A 4 -14.74 -5.01 8.33
C PHE A 4 -15.89 -6.01 8.53
N VAL A 5 -15.69 -6.96 9.42
CA VAL A 5 -16.70 -7.92 9.85
C VAL A 5 -16.70 -8.02 11.38
N VAL A 6 -17.75 -8.61 11.93
CA VAL A 6 -17.83 -8.93 13.37
C VAL A 6 -17.49 -10.40 13.56
N SER A 7 -16.53 -10.69 14.45
CA SER A 7 -16.18 -12.05 14.85
C SER A 7 -17.25 -12.67 15.77
N PRO A 8 -17.23 -13.99 16.01
CA PRO A 8 -18.11 -14.64 16.98
C PRO A 8 -18.03 -14.03 18.40
N ASP A 9 -16.87 -13.49 18.79
CA ASP A 9 -16.64 -12.82 20.07
C ASP A 9 -17.09 -11.34 20.08
N ASN A 10 -17.95 -10.93 19.13
CA ASN A 10 -18.40 -9.55 18.94
C ASN A 10 -17.29 -8.53 18.68
N ARG A 11 -16.14 -8.96 18.15
CA ARG A 11 -15.01 -8.05 17.85
C ARG A 11 -15.02 -7.62 16.39
N VAL A 12 -14.79 -6.34 16.12
CA VAL A 12 -14.60 -5.84 14.76
C VAL A 12 -13.21 -6.23 14.24
N VAL A 13 -13.18 -6.85 13.07
CA VAL A 13 -11.95 -7.34 12.41
C VAL A 13 -11.87 -6.80 10.99
N PRO A 14 -10.70 -6.27 10.55
CA PRO A 14 -10.50 -5.89 9.15
C PRO A 14 -10.43 -7.12 8.25
N ASP A 15 -11.25 -7.13 7.19
CA ASP A 15 -11.24 -8.14 6.14
C ASP A 15 -10.69 -7.53 4.85
N LEU A 16 -9.37 -7.36 4.80
CA LEU A 16 -8.67 -6.73 3.67
C LEU A 16 -8.78 -7.51 2.36
N ALA A 17 -9.15 -8.80 2.42
CA ALA A 17 -9.31 -9.68 1.27
C ALA A 17 -10.78 -9.86 0.84
N ALA A 18 -11.73 -9.33 1.61
CA ALA A 18 -13.17 -9.51 1.40
C ALA A 18 -13.60 -11.00 1.34
N LYS A 19 -13.00 -11.86 2.18
CA LYS A 19 -13.24 -13.32 2.18
C LYS A 19 -13.95 -13.84 3.44
N LEU A 20 -14.03 -13.05 4.51
CA LEU A 20 -14.62 -13.51 5.76
C LEU A 20 -16.16 -13.54 5.64
N PRO A 21 -16.83 -14.57 6.21
CA PRO A 21 -18.28 -14.66 6.18
C PRO A 21 -18.94 -13.56 7.03
N GLY A 22 -20.25 -13.43 6.90
CA GLY A 22 -21.05 -12.48 7.69
C GLY A 22 -21.27 -11.13 7.02
N ARG A 23 -21.96 -10.23 7.75
CA ARG A 23 -22.31 -8.89 7.26
C ARG A 23 -21.06 -8.02 7.20
N GLY A 24 -20.72 -7.58 5.98
CA GLY A 24 -19.62 -6.63 5.76
C GLY A 24 -20.03 -5.20 6.11
N MET A 25 -19.13 -4.50 6.78
CA MET A 25 -19.19 -3.06 7.06
C MET A 25 -18.01 -2.40 6.35
N TRP A 26 -18.20 -1.21 5.80
CA TRP A 26 -17.16 -0.57 4.99
C TRP A 26 -16.83 0.82 5.48
N LEU A 27 -15.54 1.13 5.56
CA LEU A 27 -15.03 2.47 5.82
C LEU A 27 -14.07 2.91 4.71
N SER A 28 -13.89 4.22 4.55
CA SER A 28 -12.81 4.76 3.73
C SER A 28 -11.46 4.28 4.26
N ALA A 29 -10.49 4.08 3.35
CA ALA A 29 -9.13 3.70 3.72
C ALA A 29 -8.35 4.96 4.11
N SER A 30 -8.76 5.58 5.21
CA SER A 30 -8.27 6.89 5.64
C SER A 30 -8.02 6.90 7.14
N ARG A 31 -6.85 7.40 7.56
CA ARG A 31 -6.42 7.45 8.96
C ARG A 31 -7.46 8.13 9.85
N ASP A 32 -7.92 9.31 9.45
CA ASP A 32 -8.90 10.13 10.16
C ASP A 32 -10.25 9.42 10.36
N VAL A 33 -10.69 8.66 9.35
CA VAL A 33 -11.90 7.84 9.43
C VAL A 33 -11.70 6.69 10.41
N LEU A 34 -10.57 6.00 10.36
CA LEU A 34 -10.32 4.85 11.24
C LEU A 34 -10.14 5.25 12.71
N ASP A 35 -9.49 6.39 12.97
CA ASP A 35 -9.24 6.91 14.32
C ASP A 35 -10.43 7.72 14.88
N SER A 36 -11.44 8.02 14.05
CA SER A 36 -12.58 8.81 14.49
C SER A 36 -13.31 8.17 15.67
N PRO A 37 -13.62 8.92 16.74
CA PRO A 37 -14.46 8.42 17.84
C PRO A 37 -15.83 7.92 17.36
N ARG A 38 -16.34 8.46 16.24
CA ARG A 38 -17.62 8.08 15.62
C ARG A 38 -17.59 6.68 15.01
N THR A 39 -16.42 6.14 14.72
CA THR A 39 -16.25 4.82 14.07
C THR A 39 -16.80 3.68 14.92
N ARG A 40 -16.63 3.75 16.25
CA ARG A 40 -17.22 2.75 17.16
C ARG A 40 -18.76 2.72 17.07
N GLN A 41 -19.38 3.90 17.06
CA GLN A 41 -20.83 4.03 16.93
C GLN A 41 -21.32 3.61 15.53
N ALA A 42 -20.53 3.85 14.49
CA ALA A 42 -20.86 3.42 13.13
C ALA A 42 -20.87 1.89 13.02
N PHE A 43 -19.87 1.21 13.60
CA PHE A 43 -19.82 -0.25 13.61
C PHE A 43 -20.97 -0.88 14.40
N ALA A 44 -21.27 -0.39 15.61
CA ALA A 44 -22.39 -0.92 16.40
C ALA A 44 -23.73 -0.80 15.65
N ARG A 45 -23.97 0.36 15.00
CA ARG A 45 -25.18 0.57 14.18
C ARG A 45 -25.25 -0.37 12.98
N ALA A 46 -24.15 -0.54 12.25
CA ALA A 46 -24.12 -1.41 11.06
C ALA A 46 -24.21 -2.91 11.43
N ALA A 47 -23.61 -3.30 12.56
CA ALA A 47 -23.71 -4.65 13.11
C ALA A 47 -25.13 -4.96 13.64
N LYS A 48 -25.87 -3.94 14.09
CA LYS A 48 -27.12 -4.09 14.86
C LYS A 48 -26.90 -4.85 16.18
N ALA A 49 -25.71 -4.70 16.76
CA ALA A 49 -25.30 -5.36 18.00
C ALA A 49 -24.23 -4.52 18.70
N GLN A 50 -24.01 -4.77 19.99
CA GLN A 50 -22.83 -4.26 20.67
C GLN A 50 -21.58 -4.96 20.11
N VAL A 51 -20.55 -4.18 19.80
CA VAL A 51 -19.30 -4.69 19.23
C VAL A 51 -18.11 -4.03 19.91
N SER A 52 -17.02 -4.78 20.05
CA SER A 52 -15.73 -4.28 20.52
C SER A 52 -14.87 -3.88 19.32
N VAL A 53 -14.34 -2.65 19.35
CA VAL A 53 -13.46 -2.11 18.33
C VAL A 53 -12.07 -1.96 18.92
N PRO A 54 -11.01 -2.51 18.28
CA PRO A 54 -9.63 -2.31 18.73
C PRO A 54 -9.28 -0.83 18.85
N ASP A 55 -8.56 -0.44 19.92
CA ASP A 55 -8.20 0.97 20.15
C ASP A 55 -7.23 1.53 19.10
N CYS A 56 -6.32 0.70 18.59
CA CYS A 56 -5.37 1.05 17.52
C CYS A 56 -5.82 0.47 16.17
N LEU A 57 -7.08 0.72 15.77
CA LEU A 57 -7.65 0.14 14.55
C LEU A 57 -6.87 0.54 13.29
N ALA A 58 -6.49 1.81 13.17
CA ALA A 58 -5.73 2.28 12.03
C ALA A 58 -4.36 1.60 11.92
N ASP A 59 -3.61 1.50 13.02
CA ASP A 59 -2.29 0.86 13.04
C ASP A 59 -2.40 -0.65 12.71
N LEU A 60 -3.44 -1.32 13.20
CA LEU A 60 -3.72 -2.73 12.85
C LEU A 60 -3.94 -2.90 11.34
N VAL A 61 -4.75 -2.02 10.74
CA VAL A 61 -5.03 -2.01 9.31
C VAL A 61 -3.76 -1.69 8.51
N GLU A 62 -3.00 -0.68 8.92
CA GLU A 62 -1.75 -0.26 8.27
C GLU A 62 -0.74 -1.40 8.24
N ALA A 63 -0.52 -2.05 9.38
CA ALA A 63 0.37 -3.20 9.50
C ALA A 63 -0.06 -4.36 8.58
N ALA A 64 -1.36 -4.66 8.57
CA ALA A 64 -1.92 -5.72 7.74
C ALA A 64 -1.85 -5.41 6.23
N LEU A 65 -2.07 -4.16 5.81
CA LEU A 65 -1.85 -3.73 4.43
C LEU A 65 -0.37 -3.83 4.04
N GLY A 66 0.54 -3.42 4.94
CA GLY A 66 1.98 -3.59 4.78
C GLY A 66 2.37 -5.05 4.55
N GLN A 67 1.79 -5.99 5.32
CA GLN A 67 2.01 -7.42 5.12
C GLN A 67 1.51 -7.89 3.75
N ARG A 68 0.35 -7.41 3.29
CA ARG A 68 -0.19 -7.79 1.99
C ARG A 68 0.65 -7.29 0.82
N MET A 69 1.25 -6.10 0.94
CA MET A 69 2.23 -5.62 -0.04
C MET A 69 3.48 -6.52 -0.05
N LEU A 70 3.99 -6.92 1.12
CA LEU A 70 5.08 -7.90 1.23
C LEU A 70 4.75 -9.23 0.56
N ASP A 71 3.54 -9.77 0.79
CA ASP A 71 3.11 -11.02 0.17
C ASP A 71 3.09 -10.91 -1.36
N ALA A 72 2.59 -9.79 -1.90
CA ALA A 72 2.52 -9.55 -3.33
C ALA A 72 3.92 -9.47 -3.97
N VAL A 73 4.85 -8.71 -3.35
CA VAL A 73 6.24 -8.62 -3.84
C VAL A 73 6.96 -9.96 -3.73
N SER A 74 6.75 -10.69 -2.62
CA SER A 74 7.38 -12.00 -2.40
C SER A 74 6.89 -13.05 -3.40
N LEU A 75 5.60 -13.06 -3.71
CA LEU A 75 5.03 -13.91 -4.76
C LEU A 75 5.59 -13.54 -6.13
N ALA A 76 5.64 -12.25 -6.46
CA ALA A 76 6.20 -11.79 -7.74
C ALA A 76 7.68 -12.18 -7.87
N ARG A 77 8.44 -12.13 -6.77
CA ARG A 77 9.86 -12.54 -6.76
C ARG A 77 9.99 -14.02 -7.10
N ARG A 78 9.20 -14.88 -6.44
CA ARG A 78 9.18 -16.32 -6.72
C ARG A 78 8.76 -16.63 -8.16
N ALA A 79 7.86 -15.83 -8.74
CA ALA A 79 7.42 -15.95 -10.12
C ALA A 79 8.40 -15.32 -11.15
N GLY A 80 9.52 -14.72 -10.73
CA GLY A 80 10.45 -14.03 -11.63
C GLY A 80 9.88 -12.74 -12.24
N GLN A 81 8.80 -12.19 -11.68
CA GLN A 81 8.07 -11.03 -12.18
C GLN A 81 8.50 -9.71 -11.56
N VAL A 82 9.50 -9.70 -10.66
CA VAL A 82 10.03 -8.48 -10.05
C VAL A 82 11.54 -8.58 -9.90
N VAL A 83 12.24 -7.48 -10.11
CA VAL A 83 13.68 -7.34 -9.90
C VAL A 83 13.96 -6.19 -8.94
N CYS A 84 15.04 -6.30 -8.17
CA CYS A 84 15.49 -5.26 -7.24
C CYS A 84 16.89 -4.74 -7.61
N GLY A 85 17.17 -3.50 -7.18
CA GLY A 85 18.46 -2.85 -7.35
C GLY A 85 18.53 -1.97 -8.60
N PHE A 86 19.29 -0.88 -8.50
CA PHE A 86 19.27 0.22 -9.47
C PHE A 86 19.48 -0.24 -10.93
N GLN A 87 20.55 -0.99 -11.19
CA GLN A 87 20.90 -1.42 -12.55
C GLN A 87 19.83 -2.30 -13.18
N LYS A 88 19.41 -3.38 -12.50
CA LYS A 88 18.37 -4.30 -13.01
C LYS A 88 17.03 -3.59 -13.21
N CYS A 89 16.67 -2.70 -12.29
CA CYS A 89 15.46 -1.91 -12.42
C CYS A 89 15.51 -1.01 -13.66
N ARG A 90 16.65 -0.33 -13.87
CA ARG A 90 16.86 0.54 -15.02
C ARG A 90 16.84 -0.23 -16.35
N GLU A 91 17.42 -1.42 -16.40
CA GLU A 91 17.33 -2.30 -17.58
C GLU A 91 15.87 -2.62 -17.94
N TRP A 92 15.05 -3.02 -16.96
CA TRP A 92 13.63 -3.31 -17.18
C TRP A 92 12.79 -2.08 -17.56
N LEU A 93 13.13 -0.92 -17.00
CA LEU A 93 12.50 0.36 -17.35
C LEU A 93 12.84 0.78 -18.78
N ILE A 94 14.10 0.64 -19.19
CA ILE A 94 14.55 0.98 -20.54
C ILE A 94 13.91 0.03 -21.55
N SER A 95 13.90 -1.27 -21.28
CA SER A 95 13.37 -2.30 -22.17
C SER A 95 11.83 -2.39 -22.18
N GLY A 96 11.12 -1.53 -21.44
CA GLY A 96 9.65 -1.53 -21.39
C GLY A 96 9.02 -2.75 -20.71
N ARG A 97 9.77 -3.49 -19.89
CA ARG A 97 9.30 -4.70 -19.18
C ARG A 97 8.60 -4.39 -17.86
N ALA A 98 8.83 -3.20 -17.31
CA ALA A 98 8.25 -2.77 -16.04
C ALA A 98 6.80 -2.27 -16.22
N GLY A 99 5.90 -2.75 -15.36
CA GLY A 99 4.52 -2.27 -15.24
C GLY A 99 4.30 -1.39 -14.00
N VAL A 100 5.13 -1.50 -12.96
CA VAL A 100 5.09 -0.66 -11.76
C VAL A 100 6.48 -0.50 -11.16
N VAL A 101 6.79 0.70 -10.67
CA VAL A 101 8.00 0.99 -9.91
C VAL A 101 7.68 0.95 -8.43
N ILE A 102 8.53 0.29 -7.65
CA ILE A 102 8.35 0.11 -6.21
C ILE A 102 9.52 0.79 -5.52
N ARG A 103 9.22 1.68 -4.58
CA ARG A 103 10.23 2.31 -3.72
C ARG A 103 9.90 2.04 -2.26
N SER A 104 10.93 1.90 -1.44
CA SER A 104 10.76 1.93 0.00
C SER A 104 10.53 3.36 0.50
N GLU A 105 10.15 3.51 1.77
CA GLU A 105 9.84 4.83 2.37
C GLU A 105 11.11 5.64 2.61
N GLY A 106 12.17 4.99 3.08
CA GLY A 106 13.49 5.56 3.28
C GLY A 106 14.34 5.68 2.01
N ALA A 107 13.76 5.45 0.83
CA ALA A 107 14.48 5.57 -0.43
C ALA A 107 14.80 7.04 -0.76
N SER A 108 16.01 7.31 -1.25
CA SER A 108 16.41 8.65 -1.70
C SER A 108 15.54 9.15 -2.86
N LEU A 109 15.03 10.39 -2.75
CA LEU A 109 14.23 11.01 -3.81
C LEU A 109 15.08 11.35 -5.06
N ASP A 110 16.34 11.74 -4.86
CA ASP A 110 17.27 12.02 -5.96
C ASP A 110 17.61 10.76 -6.74
N GLU A 111 18.02 9.71 -6.04
CA GLU A 111 18.35 8.42 -6.67
C GLU A 111 17.11 7.81 -7.35
N PHE A 112 15.93 7.96 -6.75
CA PHE A 112 14.67 7.58 -7.37
C PHE A 112 14.41 8.35 -8.67
N SER A 113 14.61 9.68 -8.66
CA SER A 113 14.44 10.53 -9.85
C SER A 113 15.39 10.13 -10.98
N ARG A 114 16.63 9.74 -10.64
CA ARG A 114 17.61 9.19 -11.59
C ARG A 114 17.18 7.84 -12.14
N LEU A 115 16.64 6.96 -11.29
CA LEU A 115 16.15 5.63 -11.68
C LEU A 115 15.04 5.72 -12.73
N VAL A 116 14.04 6.60 -12.50
CA VAL A 116 12.88 6.76 -13.38
C VAL A 116 13.07 7.81 -14.48
N SER A 117 14.25 8.41 -14.58
CA SER A 117 14.58 9.41 -15.62
C SER A 117 14.26 8.86 -17.02
N GLY A 118 13.57 9.66 -17.83
CA GLY A 118 13.10 9.24 -19.16
C GLY A 118 11.92 8.25 -19.18
N ARG A 119 11.38 7.84 -18.01
CA ARG A 119 10.28 6.86 -17.87
C ARG A 119 9.28 7.25 -16.77
N ARG A 120 8.66 8.43 -16.90
CA ARG A 120 7.74 9.00 -15.89
C ARG A 120 6.28 8.50 -15.95
N SER A 121 5.93 7.63 -16.89
CA SER A 121 4.53 7.21 -17.12
C SER A 121 4.10 5.97 -16.33
N LEU A 122 5.00 5.33 -15.58
CA LEU A 122 4.66 4.13 -14.82
C LEU A 122 4.12 4.49 -13.43
N PRO A 123 3.13 3.73 -12.91
CA PRO A 123 2.72 3.84 -11.51
C PRO A 123 3.90 3.64 -10.58
N VAL A 124 3.93 4.45 -9.51
CA VAL A 124 4.92 4.36 -8.44
C VAL A 124 4.21 3.95 -7.16
N VAL A 125 4.65 2.84 -6.58
CA VAL A 125 4.16 2.35 -5.29
C VAL A 125 5.23 2.60 -4.24
N THR A 126 4.83 3.23 -3.14
CA THR A 126 5.66 3.34 -1.93
C THR A 126 5.25 2.24 -0.95
N VAL A 127 6.23 1.49 -0.45
CA VAL A 127 6.03 0.40 0.54
C VAL A 127 6.87 0.66 1.79
N PRO A 128 6.48 0.15 2.98
CA PRO A 128 7.32 0.14 4.17
C PRO A 128 8.72 -0.41 3.90
N ASP A 129 9.74 0.13 4.56
CA ASP A 129 11.13 -0.28 4.32
C ASP A 129 11.37 -1.79 4.45
N ARG A 130 10.70 -2.40 5.44
CA ARG A 130 10.74 -3.85 5.66
C ARG A 130 10.27 -4.68 4.46
N VAL A 131 9.40 -4.16 3.60
CA VAL A 131 8.77 -4.93 2.50
C VAL A 131 9.81 -5.40 1.49
N LEU A 132 10.61 -4.48 0.95
CA LEU A 132 11.62 -4.84 -0.02
C LEU A 132 12.78 -5.61 0.63
N ALA A 133 13.20 -5.20 1.82
CA ALA A 133 14.26 -5.88 2.55
C ALA A 133 13.91 -7.36 2.82
N SER A 134 12.70 -7.63 3.32
CA SER A 134 12.22 -8.98 3.61
C SER A 134 11.95 -9.79 2.35
N ALA A 135 11.31 -9.19 1.33
CA ALA A 135 10.96 -9.91 0.12
C ALA A 135 12.21 -10.42 -0.61
N PHE A 136 13.29 -9.63 -0.65
CA PHE A 136 14.53 -9.97 -1.36
C PHE A 136 15.61 -10.58 -0.47
N GLY A 137 15.44 -10.60 0.86
CA GLY A 137 16.44 -11.08 1.81
C GLY A 137 17.72 -10.23 1.79
N ARG A 138 17.57 -8.91 1.65
CA ARG A 138 18.68 -7.97 1.50
C ARG A 138 18.40 -6.70 2.31
N ASP A 139 19.30 -6.35 3.22
CA ASP A 139 19.10 -5.21 4.13
C ASP A 139 19.01 -3.85 3.42
N ARG A 140 19.51 -3.74 2.18
CA ARG A 140 19.55 -2.47 1.40
C ARG A 140 18.66 -2.44 0.16
N ALA A 141 17.68 -3.32 0.05
CA ALA A 141 16.75 -3.29 -1.09
C ALA A 141 15.78 -2.11 -0.95
N VAL A 142 16.02 -1.01 -1.66
CA VAL A 142 15.19 0.22 -1.60
C VAL A 142 14.40 0.50 -2.88
N TYR A 143 14.77 -0.14 -4.00
CA TYR A 143 14.04 -0.05 -5.27
C TYR A 143 13.79 -1.43 -5.87
N ALA A 144 12.61 -1.59 -6.46
CA ALA A 144 12.26 -2.72 -7.30
C ALA A 144 11.36 -2.28 -8.46
N VAL A 145 11.30 -3.09 -9.51
CA VAL A 145 10.32 -2.93 -10.59
C VAL A 145 9.66 -4.27 -10.86
N MET A 146 8.35 -4.26 -11.04
CA MET A 146 7.54 -5.45 -11.29
C MET A 146 6.96 -5.39 -12.69
N ALA A 147 6.92 -6.54 -13.37
CA ALA A 147 6.29 -6.72 -14.66
C ALA A 147 4.77 -6.45 -14.56
N PRO A 148 4.12 -6.02 -15.66
CA PRO A 148 2.67 -5.87 -15.67
C PRO A 148 1.97 -7.21 -15.39
N GLY A 149 0.84 -7.16 -14.68
CA GLY A 149 0.03 -8.34 -14.38
C GLY A 149 -0.76 -8.22 -13.09
N ALA A 150 -1.41 -9.32 -12.69
CA ALA A 150 -2.30 -9.37 -11.52
C ALA A 150 -1.59 -9.00 -10.20
N LEU A 151 -0.32 -9.38 -10.03
CA LEU A 151 0.45 -9.01 -8.83
C LEU A 151 0.79 -7.51 -8.78
N ALA A 152 1.04 -6.89 -9.93
CA ALA A 152 1.26 -5.44 -10.02
C ALA A 152 -0.03 -4.67 -9.69
N GLN A 153 -1.16 -5.08 -10.28
CA GLN A 153 -2.47 -4.48 -9.99
C GLN A 153 -2.85 -4.65 -8.51
N ARG A 154 -2.61 -5.84 -7.95
CA ARG A 154 -2.83 -6.08 -6.52
C ARG A 154 -1.96 -5.16 -5.67
N LEU A 155 -0.66 -5.05 -5.97
CA LEU A 155 0.24 -4.18 -5.22
C LEU A 155 -0.21 -2.71 -5.25
N ILE A 156 -0.65 -2.21 -6.41
CA ILE A 156 -1.19 -0.85 -6.57
C ILE A 156 -2.44 -0.67 -5.68
N ALA A 157 -3.39 -1.62 -5.71
CA ALA A 157 -4.61 -1.54 -4.90
C ALA A 157 -4.37 -1.67 -3.38
N GLU A 158 -3.34 -2.40 -2.95
CA GLU A 158 -2.90 -2.41 -1.55
C GLU A 158 -2.22 -1.09 -1.19
N HIS A 159 -1.38 -0.54 -2.08
CA HIS A 159 -0.69 0.73 -1.89
C HIS A 159 -1.66 1.91 -1.73
N GLU A 160 -2.68 2.02 -2.57
CA GLU A 160 -3.69 3.09 -2.47
C GLU A 160 -4.38 3.10 -1.09
N ARG A 161 -4.75 1.92 -0.60
CA ARG A 161 -5.32 1.77 0.75
C ARG A 161 -4.30 2.06 1.84
N PHE A 162 -3.06 1.57 1.67
CA PHE A 162 -1.99 1.80 2.63
C PHE A 162 -1.69 3.28 2.79
N SER A 163 -1.54 4.02 1.68
CA SER A 163 -1.22 5.45 1.69
C SER A 163 -2.25 6.28 2.44
N GLY A 164 -3.54 6.01 2.22
CA GLY A 164 -4.60 6.71 2.94
C GLY A 164 -4.64 6.38 4.44
N VAL A 165 -4.32 5.15 4.84
CA VAL A 165 -4.26 4.75 6.26
C VAL A 165 -2.99 5.25 6.95
N ALA A 166 -1.85 5.24 6.26
CA ALA A 166 -0.58 5.73 6.77
C ALA A 166 -0.52 7.28 6.88
N GLY A 167 -1.61 7.98 6.55
CA GLY A 167 -1.69 9.45 6.61
C GLY A 167 -0.78 10.15 5.62
N ARG A 168 -0.41 9.47 4.52
CA ARG A 168 0.49 10.02 3.50
C ARG A 168 -0.33 10.57 2.35
N SER A 169 -0.15 11.86 2.05
CA SER A 169 -0.68 12.43 0.82
C SER A 169 -0.01 11.70 -0.36
N LEU A 170 -0.81 11.03 -1.19
CA LEU A 170 -0.32 10.51 -2.47
C LEU A 170 0.16 11.73 -3.28
N PRO A 171 1.36 11.72 -3.89
CA PRO A 171 1.70 12.77 -4.83
C PRO A 171 0.63 12.78 -5.92
N ASP A 172 -0.01 13.93 -6.11
CA ASP A 172 -1.06 14.13 -7.10
C ASP A 172 -0.56 13.65 -8.48
N PRO A 173 -1.24 12.72 -9.16
CA PRO A 173 -0.85 12.27 -10.49
C PRO A 173 -0.87 13.40 -11.54
N LYS A 174 -1.38 14.61 -11.21
CA LYS A 174 -1.36 15.80 -12.06
C LYS A 174 -0.85 17.09 -11.38
N GLY A 175 -0.15 17.00 -10.24
CA GLY A 175 0.20 18.18 -9.45
C GLY A 175 1.61 18.70 -9.68
N VAL A 176 1.81 19.55 -10.70
CA VAL A 176 2.83 20.61 -10.62
C VAL A 176 2.33 21.57 -9.53
N SER A 177 2.92 21.51 -8.34
CA SER A 177 2.67 22.51 -7.31
C SER A 177 3.18 23.87 -7.83
N LYS A 178 2.25 24.78 -8.09
CA LYS A 178 2.46 26.19 -8.47
C LYS A 178 3.10 27.05 -7.36
N GLU A 179 3.82 26.45 -6.42
CA GLU A 179 4.26 27.11 -5.18
C GLU A 179 5.76 27.45 -5.20
N GLN A 180 6.24 27.91 -6.36
CA GLN A 180 7.53 28.61 -6.53
C GLN A 180 7.40 29.88 -7.39
N ALA A 181 6.20 30.44 -7.49
CA ALA A 181 5.97 31.68 -8.27
C ALA A 181 5.97 32.96 -7.42
N GLU A 182 6.04 32.88 -6.09
CA GLU A 182 6.20 34.07 -5.23
C GLU A 182 7.15 33.75 -4.08
N LEU A 183 8.45 33.95 -4.35
CA LEU A 183 9.49 34.52 -3.46
C LEU A 183 10.77 34.74 -4.27
#